data_AF-A0A0N4TY81-F1
#
_entry.id   AF-A0A0N4TY81-F1
#
_cell.length_a   1.000
_cell.length_b   1.000
_cell.length_c   1.000
_cell.angle_alpha   90.00
_cell.angle_beta   90.00
_cell.angle_gamma   90.00
#
_symmetry.space_group_name_H-M   'P 1'
#
loop_
_entity.id
_entity.type
_entity.pdbx_description
1 polymer ?
#
loop_
_entity_poly.entity_id
_entity_poly.type
_entity_poly.pdbx_seq_one_letter_code
_entity_poly.pdbx_strand_id
1 'polypeptide(L)'
;MYKKGLKSNVEKASKSTKMIRSVLASVSPLRLILANQLCTSSVTLAGVRPLGPKNKAPDFSGTAVVNGDFKTISMKDYKGKWLILFFYPLDLLVNLLSILQNFSVFLGDFLDFVKIAITASALVQLHWYNDLFTFVCPTEITAFSDRCAEFQKLNTELIACSCDSHFSHLAWIQTPRSEGGLGDMKVPGWKVSLQIPVLADFNKDIANAFGVLDHETGISYRGLFLIDPSGEIRHSLVNDLSVGRSVDEAFRTLKAFQFVEKHGEVCPANWSDDKPTIKPGIKESKEYFKKVDGHT
;
A
#
# COMPACT_ATOMS: atom_id res chain seq x y z
N MET A 1 -22.28 28.00 46.76
CA MET A 1 -21.10 27.27 47.33
C MET A 1 -20.27 26.63 46.21
N TYR A 2 -19.60 27.42 45.35
CA TYR A 2 -18.80 26.87 44.23
C TYR A 2 -17.59 27.75 43.83
N LYS A 3 -17.02 28.50 44.79
CA LYS A 3 -15.80 29.31 44.61
C LYS A 3 -14.72 29.11 45.69
N LYS A 4 -14.98 28.26 46.71
CA LYS A 4 -14.02 27.93 47.77
C LYS A 4 -13.19 26.66 47.50
N GLY A 5 -13.63 25.76 46.61
CA GLY A 5 -12.93 24.50 46.31
C GLY A 5 -11.82 24.60 45.25
N LEU A 6 -11.78 25.65 44.43
CA LEU A 6 -10.80 25.77 43.35
C LEU A 6 -9.45 26.37 43.84
N LYS A 7 -9.47 27.20 44.89
CA LYS A 7 -8.24 27.79 45.47
C LYS A 7 -7.40 26.78 46.26
N SER A 8 -8.01 25.79 46.93
CA SER A 8 -7.26 24.79 47.71
C SER A 8 -6.47 23.79 46.86
N ASN A 9 -6.92 23.52 45.63
CA ASN A 9 -6.27 22.55 44.74
C ASN A 9 -5.08 23.16 44.00
N VAL A 10 -5.13 24.45 43.64
CA VAL A 10 -4.00 25.18 43.05
C VAL A 10 -2.86 25.36 44.06
N GLU A 11 -3.20 25.60 45.34
CA GLU A 11 -2.21 25.78 46.40
C GLU A 11 -1.51 24.46 46.80
N LYS A 12 -2.21 23.32 46.70
CA LYS A 12 -1.61 21.98 46.84
C LYS A 12 -0.67 21.62 45.69
N ALA A 13 -1.01 21.98 44.44
CA ALA A 13 -0.14 21.74 43.28
C ALA A 13 1.16 22.56 43.32
N SER A 14 1.09 23.80 43.83
CA SER A 14 2.24 24.69 44.04
C SER A 14 3.20 24.21 45.13
N LYS A 15 2.68 23.64 46.22
CA LYS A 15 3.53 23.05 47.29
C LYS A 15 4.21 21.76 46.85
N SER A 16 3.53 20.93 46.04
CA SER A 16 4.12 19.69 45.49
C SER A 16 5.26 19.96 44.50
N THR A 17 5.13 20.97 43.65
CA THR A 17 6.19 21.37 42.71
C THR A 17 7.42 22.00 43.39
N LYS A 18 7.24 22.71 44.51
CA LYS A 18 8.36 23.20 45.33
C LYS A 18 9.12 22.07 46.04
N MET A 19 8.42 21.04 46.51
CA MET A 19 9.04 19.89 47.17
C MET A 19 9.80 19.01 46.16
N ILE A 20 9.27 18.81 44.95
CA ILE A 20 9.97 18.08 43.88
C ILE A 20 11.25 18.82 43.43
N ARG A 21 11.22 20.16 43.39
CA ARG A 21 12.42 20.97 43.09
C ARG A 21 13.49 20.90 44.18
N SER A 22 13.14 20.76 45.46
CA SER A 22 14.14 20.63 46.53
C SER A 22 14.75 19.23 46.60
N VAL A 23 14.00 18.19 46.20
CA VAL A 23 14.50 16.81 46.14
C VAL A 23 15.45 16.60 44.96
N LEU A 24 15.25 17.31 43.84
CA LEU A 24 16.16 17.26 42.68
C LEU A 24 17.46 18.06 42.89
N ALA A 25 17.57 18.86 43.95
CA ALA A 25 18.74 19.69 44.24
C ALA A 25 19.79 19.00 45.14
N SER A 26 19.58 17.76 45.58
CA SER A 26 20.48 17.06 46.53
C SER A 26 21.08 15.74 46.01
N VAL A 27 21.15 15.53 44.69
CA VAL A 27 21.82 14.37 44.09
C VAL A 27 23.09 14.81 43.36
N SER A 28 24.23 14.34 43.90
CA SER A 28 25.63 14.60 43.54
C SER A 28 25.96 14.62 42.04
N PRO A 29 27.06 15.27 41.61
CA PRO A 29 27.40 15.56 40.21
C PRO A 29 27.97 14.36 39.43
N LEU A 30 27.38 13.17 39.58
CA LEU A 30 27.83 11.92 38.96
C LEU A 30 26.80 11.30 37.99
N ARG A 31 25.94 12.12 37.39
CA ARG A 31 25.08 11.74 36.25
C ARG A 31 25.27 12.68 35.05
N LEU A 32 26.51 12.77 34.57
CA LEU A 32 26.83 13.33 33.25
C LEU A 32 27.07 12.21 32.20
N ILE A 33 26.43 11.05 32.37
CA ILE A 33 26.53 9.90 31.43
C ILE A 33 25.15 9.42 30.94
N LEU A 34 24.04 10.04 31.38
CA LEU A 34 22.69 9.64 30.96
C LEU A 34 21.83 10.82 30.45
N ALA A 35 22.46 11.77 29.77
CA ALA A 35 21.78 12.89 29.13
C ALA A 35 22.02 12.96 27.60
N ASN A 36 22.64 11.91 27.02
CA ASN A 36 22.78 11.74 25.57
C ASN A 36 21.87 10.64 25.00
N GLN A 37 20.87 10.17 25.77
CA GLN A 37 19.87 9.18 25.33
C GLN A 37 18.43 9.70 25.36
N LEU A 38 18.21 11.00 25.54
CA LEU A 38 16.87 11.61 25.47
C LEU A 38 16.69 12.57 24.28
N CYS A 39 17.57 12.47 23.29
CA CYS A 39 17.45 13.17 22.01
C CYS A 39 17.22 12.19 20.86
N THR A 40 16.38 11.17 21.02
CA THR A 40 15.83 10.36 19.91
C THR A 40 14.56 9.65 20.36
N SER A 41 13.43 10.35 20.35
CA SER A 41 12.09 9.80 20.03
C SER A 41 11.00 10.82 20.34
N SER A 42 11.11 12.00 19.72
CA SER A 42 9.90 12.63 19.20
C SER A 42 9.63 11.94 17.87
N VAL A 43 9.06 10.72 17.90
CA VAL A 43 8.26 10.28 16.76
C VAL A 43 7.05 11.19 16.81
N THR A 44 7.17 12.33 16.13
CA THR A 44 6.01 13.10 15.74
C THR A 44 5.06 12.09 15.10
N LEU A 45 3.83 12.03 15.61
CA LEU A 45 2.68 11.37 15.02
C LEU A 45 2.34 12.07 13.68
N ALA A 46 3.29 12.04 12.76
CA ALA A 46 3.22 12.52 11.40
C ALA A 46 3.15 11.26 10.57
N GLY A 47 1.99 11.03 9.93
CA GLY A 47 1.73 9.84 9.11
C GLY A 47 2.95 9.51 8.26
N VAL A 48 3.32 8.23 8.28
CA VAL A 48 4.42 7.70 7.46
C VAL A 48 4.10 8.08 6.02
N ARG A 49 4.89 9.00 5.44
CA ARG A 49 4.68 9.42 4.05
C ARG A 49 5.08 8.26 3.13
N PRO A 50 4.39 8.08 2.00
CA PRO A 50 4.79 7.09 1.02
C PRO A 50 6.25 7.30 0.60
N LEU A 51 6.99 6.21 0.47
CA LEU A 51 8.39 6.30 0.08
C LEU A 51 8.54 6.88 -1.32
N GLY A 52 9.40 7.89 -1.43
CA GLY A 52 9.67 8.59 -2.69
C GLY A 52 10.91 8.06 -3.41
N PRO A 53 11.23 8.64 -4.59
CA PRO A 53 12.46 8.35 -5.31
C PRO A 53 13.73 8.52 -4.45
N LYS A 54 14.79 7.78 -4.78
CA LYS A 54 16.10 7.75 -4.07
C LYS A 54 16.12 7.02 -2.73
N ASN A 55 14.97 6.56 -2.24
CA ASN A 55 14.93 5.66 -1.09
C ASN A 55 15.16 4.21 -1.55
N LYS A 56 15.87 3.43 -0.75
CA LYS A 56 15.90 1.98 -0.93
C LYS A 56 14.54 1.40 -0.58
N ALA A 57 14.05 0.49 -1.42
CA ALA A 57 12.83 -0.24 -1.15
C ALA A 57 13.02 -1.05 0.15
N PRO A 58 12.09 -0.96 1.12
CA PRO A 58 12.11 -1.80 2.30
C PRO A 58 12.16 -3.28 1.90
N ASP A 59 13.00 -4.05 2.60
CA ASP A 59 13.03 -5.50 2.39
C ASP A 59 11.70 -6.09 2.84
N PHE A 60 11.21 -7.08 2.10
CA PHE A 60 9.98 -7.78 2.43
C PHE A 60 10.13 -9.27 2.14
N SER A 61 9.41 -10.06 2.92
CA SER A 61 9.25 -11.50 2.73
C SER A 61 7.87 -11.89 3.24
N GLY A 62 7.12 -12.65 2.45
CA GLY A 62 5.76 -13.03 2.81
C GLY A 62 5.22 -14.15 1.95
N THR A 63 4.07 -14.68 2.36
CA THR A 63 3.35 -15.69 1.59
C THR A 63 2.54 -15.01 0.50
N ALA A 64 2.72 -15.44 -0.73
CA ALA A 64 1.94 -14.99 -1.88
C ALA A 64 1.21 -16.16 -2.53
N VAL A 65 0.09 -15.87 -3.19
CA VAL A 65 -0.56 -16.82 -4.09
C VAL A 65 0.06 -16.67 -5.48
N VAL A 66 0.66 -17.74 -5.98
CA VAL A 66 1.34 -17.80 -7.28
C VAL A 66 0.81 -19.00 -8.04
N ASN A 67 0.16 -18.77 -9.19
CA ASN A 67 -0.46 -19.84 -10.01
C ASN A 67 -1.44 -20.73 -9.22
N GLY A 68 -2.07 -20.19 -8.17
CA GLY A 68 -3.01 -20.92 -7.31
C GLY A 68 -2.39 -21.69 -6.14
N ASP A 69 -1.06 -21.66 -6.00
CA ASP A 69 -0.36 -22.28 -4.88
C ASP A 69 0.20 -21.22 -3.93
N PHE A 70 0.35 -21.58 -2.65
CA PHE A 70 1.03 -20.73 -1.69
C PHE A 70 2.55 -20.84 -1.86
N LYS A 71 3.19 -19.70 -2.08
CA LYS A 71 4.64 -19.60 -2.22
C LYS A 71 5.16 -18.43 -1.41
N THR A 72 6.23 -18.66 -0.65
CA THR A 72 6.97 -17.56 -0.02
C THR A 72 7.79 -16.83 -1.08
N ILE A 73 7.58 -15.52 -1.18
CA ILE A 73 8.36 -14.63 -2.03
C ILE A 73 9.04 -13.56 -1.19
N SER A 74 10.16 -13.04 -1.67
CA SER A 74 10.93 -12.00 -1.01
C SER A 74 11.51 -11.01 -2.01
N MET A 75 11.96 -9.84 -1.54
CA MET A 75 12.64 -8.86 -2.39
C MET A 75 13.89 -9.44 -3.09
N LYS A 76 14.50 -10.49 -2.51
CA LYS A 76 15.68 -11.16 -3.08
C LYS A 76 15.39 -11.86 -4.40
N ASP A 77 14.17 -12.35 -4.59
CA ASP A 77 13.76 -13.07 -5.81
C ASP A 77 13.70 -12.16 -7.05
N TYR A 78 13.64 -10.85 -6.83
CA TYR A 78 13.49 -9.82 -7.87
C TYR A 78 14.77 -9.01 -8.09
N LYS A 79 15.90 -9.39 -7.47
CA LYS A 79 17.20 -8.72 -7.69
C LYS A 79 17.61 -8.78 -9.16
N GLY A 80 18.13 -7.68 -9.68
CA GLY A 80 18.56 -7.59 -11.08
C GLY A 80 17.40 -7.40 -12.08
N LYS A 81 16.16 -7.32 -11.61
CA LYS A 81 14.99 -7.00 -12.40
C LYS A 81 14.35 -5.71 -11.92
N TRP A 82 13.63 -5.05 -12.82
CA TRP A 82 12.70 -4.01 -12.41
C TRP A 82 11.50 -4.67 -11.71
N LEU A 83 10.95 -4.01 -10.71
CA LEU A 83 9.79 -4.50 -9.97
C LEU A 83 8.76 -3.37 -9.84
N ILE A 84 7.52 -3.65 -10.23
CA ILE A 84 6.38 -2.82 -9.86
C ILE A 84 5.65 -3.53 -8.72
N LEU A 85 5.80 -2.99 -7.51
CA LEU A 85 5.04 -3.41 -6.34
C LEU A 85 3.88 -2.44 -6.16
N PHE A 86 2.65 -2.95 -6.18
CA PHE A 86 1.48 -2.12 -6.02
C PHE A 86 0.54 -2.68 -4.95
N PHE A 87 0.10 -1.78 -4.07
CA PHE A 87 -0.81 -2.06 -2.98
C PHE A 87 -2.25 -1.80 -3.41
N TYR A 88 -3.18 -2.60 -2.92
CA TYR A 88 -4.62 -2.37 -3.09
C TYR A 88 -5.33 -2.55 -1.73
N PRO A 89 -6.46 -1.85 -1.50
CA PRO A 89 -7.04 -1.78 -0.16
C PRO A 89 -7.48 -3.14 0.42
N LEU A 90 -8.33 -3.87 -0.30
CA LEU A 90 -9.04 -5.05 0.20
C LEU A 90 -9.40 -6.02 -0.93
N ASP A 91 -9.40 -7.31 -0.61
CA ASP A 91 -10.01 -8.38 -1.40
C ASP A 91 -11.54 -8.29 -1.39
N LEU A 92 -12.18 -8.65 -2.50
CA LEU A 92 -13.63 -8.84 -2.53
C LEU A 92 -13.97 -10.30 -2.18
N LEU A 93 -14.29 -10.56 -0.90
CA LEU A 93 -14.92 -11.82 -0.51
C LEU A 93 -16.41 -11.78 -0.86
N VAL A 94 -16.73 -12.08 -2.12
CA VAL A 94 -18.11 -12.06 -2.65
C VAL A 94 -19.05 -13.06 -1.95
N ASN A 95 -18.53 -13.93 -1.08
CA ASN A 95 -19.29 -15.02 -0.48
C ASN A 95 -19.56 -14.88 1.02
N LEU A 96 -19.38 -13.71 1.64
CA LEU A 96 -19.80 -13.57 3.04
C LEU A 96 -21.31 -13.82 3.20
N LEU A 97 -22.12 -13.38 2.24
CA LEU A 97 -23.58 -13.62 2.23
C LEU A 97 -23.96 -15.08 2.03
N SER A 98 -23.27 -15.83 1.17
CA SER A 98 -23.55 -17.27 0.96
C SER A 98 -23.08 -18.12 2.14
N ILE A 99 -21.97 -17.75 2.80
CA ILE A 99 -21.51 -18.37 4.05
C ILE A 99 -22.50 -18.09 5.19
N LEU A 100 -23.02 -16.87 5.30
CA LEU A 100 -24.04 -16.51 6.30
C LEU A 100 -25.40 -17.18 6.01
N GLN A 101 -25.79 -17.34 4.75
CA GLN A 101 -27.00 -18.08 4.36
C GLN A 101 -26.90 -19.58 4.70
N ASN A 102 -25.72 -20.19 4.57
CA ASN A 102 -25.51 -21.60 4.93
C ASN A 102 -25.51 -21.82 6.46
N PHE A 103 -25.11 -20.82 7.26
CA PHE A 103 -25.23 -20.88 8.72
C PHE A 103 -26.67 -20.71 9.24
N SER A 104 -27.57 -20.11 8.44
CA SER A 104 -28.98 -19.93 8.77
C SER A 104 -29.77 -21.23 8.85
N VAL A 105 -29.27 -22.32 8.27
CA VAL A 105 -29.99 -23.61 8.20
C VAL A 105 -29.82 -24.43 9.50
N PHE A 106 -28.92 -24.04 10.42
CA PHE A 106 -28.50 -24.90 11.53
C PHE A 106 -28.96 -24.45 12.94
N LEU A 107 -29.63 -23.31 13.10
CA LEU A 107 -30.17 -22.91 14.40
C LEU A 107 -31.64 -22.54 14.30
N GLY A 108 -32.50 -23.37 14.90
CA GLY A 108 -33.94 -23.18 14.97
C GLY A 108 -34.43 -21.95 15.76
N ASP A 109 -35.74 -21.76 15.63
CA ASP A 109 -36.61 -20.58 15.84
C ASP A 109 -36.67 -19.96 17.25
N PHE A 110 -35.55 -19.71 17.94
CA PHE A 110 -35.60 -19.02 19.24
C PHE A 110 -34.53 -17.93 19.47
N LEU A 111 -33.68 -17.64 18.48
CA LEU A 111 -32.63 -16.61 18.58
C LEU A 111 -32.71 -15.54 17.49
N ASP A 112 -33.87 -15.35 16.85
CA ASP A 112 -33.99 -14.54 15.65
C ASP A 112 -33.84 -13.05 15.92
N PHE A 113 -34.32 -12.51 17.04
CA PHE A 113 -34.28 -11.05 17.25
C PHE A 113 -32.87 -10.51 17.55
N VAL A 114 -32.07 -11.23 18.34
CA VAL A 114 -30.69 -10.83 18.66
C VAL A 114 -29.76 -11.11 17.48
N LYS A 115 -29.98 -12.22 16.76
CA LYS A 115 -29.24 -12.49 15.52
C LYS A 115 -29.60 -11.49 14.43
N ILE A 116 -30.87 -11.14 14.21
CA ILE A 116 -31.25 -10.13 13.21
C ILE A 116 -30.63 -8.79 13.57
N ALA A 117 -30.59 -8.37 14.84
CA ALA A 117 -29.98 -7.10 15.23
C ALA A 117 -28.44 -7.09 15.03
N ILE A 118 -27.74 -8.17 15.42
CA ILE A 118 -26.28 -8.29 15.25
C ILE A 118 -25.93 -8.45 13.76
N THR A 119 -26.66 -9.30 13.04
CA THR A 119 -26.48 -9.53 11.60
C THR A 119 -26.87 -8.30 10.80
N ALA A 120 -27.92 -7.55 11.16
CA ALA A 120 -28.26 -6.29 10.50
C ALA A 120 -27.22 -5.19 10.79
N SER A 121 -26.70 -5.09 12.01
CA SER A 121 -25.62 -4.15 12.32
C SER A 121 -24.34 -4.49 11.55
N ALA A 122 -23.96 -5.77 11.49
CA ALA A 122 -22.81 -6.25 10.74
C ALA A 122 -23.02 -6.11 9.22
N LEU A 123 -24.22 -6.40 8.70
CA LEU A 123 -24.58 -6.23 7.29
C LEU A 123 -24.62 -4.76 6.90
N VAL A 124 -25.11 -3.85 7.76
CA VAL A 124 -25.06 -2.40 7.49
C VAL A 124 -23.61 -1.93 7.46
N GLN A 125 -22.77 -2.33 8.42
CA GLN A 125 -21.34 -2.02 8.38
C GLN A 125 -20.63 -2.59 7.15
N LEU A 126 -20.94 -3.83 6.76
CA LEU A 126 -20.41 -4.49 5.57
C LEU A 126 -20.95 -3.91 4.27
N HIS A 127 -22.18 -3.41 4.22
CA HIS A 127 -22.79 -2.79 3.04
C HIS A 127 -22.13 -1.43 2.77
N TRP A 128 -21.97 -0.60 3.81
CA TRP A 128 -21.26 0.67 3.71
C TRP A 128 -19.76 0.51 3.37
N TYR A 129 -19.10 -0.57 3.80
CA TYR A 129 -17.68 -0.85 3.46
C TYR A 129 -17.50 -1.52 2.09
N ASN A 130 -18.43 -2.39 1.67
CA ASN A 130 -18.34 -3.05 0.36
C ASN A 130 -18.63 -2.10 -0.79
N ASP A 131 -19.50 -1.11 -0.62
CA ASP A 131 -19.97 -0.31 -1.75
C ASP A 131 -18.92 0.72 -2.27
N LEU A 132 -17.86 1.02 -1.50
CA LEU A 132 -16.86 2.03 -1.88
C LEU A 132 -15.47 1.52 -2.27
N PHE A 133 -15.03 0.34 -1.80
CA PHE A 133 -13.59 0.02 -1.85
C PHE A 133 -13.19 -1.16 -2.73
N THR A 134 -14.12 -2.07 -3.03
CA THR A 134 -13.79 -3.39 -3.59
C THR A 134 -14.05 -3.53 -5.10
N PHE A 135 -14.74 -2.60 -5.75
CA PHE A 135 -15.00 -2.67 -7.21
C PHE A 135 -13.79 -2.27 -8.07
N VAL A 136 -12.92 -1.41 -7.55
CA VAL A 136 -11.75 -0.91 -8.32
C VAL A 136 -10.57 -1.89 -8.21
N CYS A 137 -10.38 -2.56 -7.07
CA CYS A 137 -9.28 -3.50 -6.87
C CYS A 137 -9.19 -4.61 -7.95
N PRO A 138 -10.27 -5.35 -8.29
CA PRO A 138 -10.19 -6.41 -9.28
C PRO A 138 -9.88 -5.87 -10.68
N THR A 139 -10.36 -4.67 -11.03
CA THR A 139 -10.07 -4.08 -12.35
C THR A 139 -8.60 -3.73 -12.49
N GLU A 140 -7.95 -3.24 -11.42
CA GLU A 140 -6.51 -2.95 -11.43
C GLU A 140 -5.67 -4.22 -11.55
N ILE A 141 -5.92 -5.21 -10.69
CA ILE A 141 -5.15 -6.47 -10.65
C ILE A 141 -5.30 -7.21 -11.98
N THR A 142 -6.52 -7.30 -12.52
CA THR A 142 -6.75 -7.96 -13.81
C THR A 142 -6.12 -7.19 -14.98
N ALA A 143 -6.20 -5.86 -15.00
CA ALA A 143 -5.56 -5.05 -16.04
C ALA A 143 -4.03 -5.19 -16.06
N PHE A 144 -3.38 -5.24 -14.89
CA PHE A 144 -1.94 -5.54 -14.79
C PHE A 144 -1.62 -6.98 -15.16
N SER A 145 -2.42 -7.95 -14.71
CA SER A 145 -2.23 -9.37 -15.00
C SER A 145 -2.33 -9.67 -16.49
N ASP A 146 -3.35 -9.14 -17.16
CA ASP A 146 -3.62 -9.39 -18.59
C ASP A 146 -2.49 -8.85 -19.48
N ARG A 147 -1.78 -7.81 -19.01
CA ARG A 147 -0.64 -7.18 -19.70
C ARG A 147 0.72 -7.56 -19.12
N CYS A 148 0.78 -8.49 -18.16
CA CYS A 148 2.01 -8.87 -17.46
C CYS A 148 3.15 -9.26 -18.42
N ALA A 149 2.83 -9.93 -19.54
CA ALA A 149 3.81 -10.31 -20.55
C ALA A 149 4.52 -9.12 -21.22
N GLU A 150 3.89 -7.94 -21.29
CA GLU A 150 4.54 -6.71 -21.81
C GLU A 150 5.64 -6.23 -20.86
N PHE A 151 5.39 -6.29 -19.54
CA PHE A 151 6.36 -5.92 -18.51
C PHE A 151 7.53 -6.92 -18.45
N GLN A 152 7.23 -8.21 -18.53
CA GLN A 152 8.25 -9.27 -18.52
C GLN A 152 9.23 -9.16 -19.70
N LYS A 153 8.76 -8.75 -20.89
CA LYS A 153 9.62 -8.46 -22.05
C LYS A 153 10.64 -7.35 -21.79
N LEU A 154 10.34 -6.44 -20.87
CA LEU A 154 11.21 -5.36 -20.43
C LEU A 154 11.97 -5.71 -19.14
N ASN A 155 12.15 -7.00 -18.83
CA ASN A 155 12.81 -7.46 -17.59
C ASN A 155 12.20 -6.85 -16.32
N THR A 156 10.87 -6.75 -16.30
CA THR A 156 10.09 -6.19 -15.19
C THR A 156 9.07 -7.19 -14.68
N GLU A 157 9.05 -7.37 -13.36
CA GLU A 157 8.05 -8.20 -12.67
C GLU A 157 7.01 -7.32 -11.98
N LEU A 158 5.82 -7.89 -11.75
CA LEU A 158 4.70 -7.21 -11.11
C LEU A 158 4.29 -7.99 -9.85
N ILE A 159 3.98 -7.29 -8.76
CA ILE A 159 3.43 -7.88 -7.53
C ILE A 159 2.26 -7.02 -7.05
N ALA A 160 1.11 -7.67 -6.83
CA ALA A 160 -0.01 -7.07 -6.10
C ALA A 160 0.13 -7.39 -4.60
N CYS A 161 -0.21 -6.45 -3.72
CA CYS A 161 -0.13 -6.65 -2.27
C CYS A 161 -1.35 -6.03 -1.57
N SER A 162 -1.92 -6.70 -0.57
CA SER A 162 -2.87 -6.08 0.36
C SER A 162 -2.68 -6.63 1.77
N CYS A 163 -3.40 -6.04 2.72
CA CYS A 163 -3.38 -6.44 4.14
C CYS A 163 -4.21 -7.73 4.42
N ASP A 164 -4.77 -8.37 3.38
CA ASP A 164 -5.56 -9.59 3.52
C ASP A 164 -4.69 -10.84 3.69
N SER A 165 -5.32 -11.96 4.05
CA SER A 165 -4.62 -13.24 4.20
C SER A 165 -4.44 -13.93 2.84
N HIS A 166 -3.40 -14.76 2.72
CA HIS A 166 -3.17 -15.58 1.53
C HIS A 166 -4.34 -16.55 1.24
N PHE A 167 -5.10 -16.96 2.26
CA PHE A 167 -6.33 -17.73 2.07
C PHE A 167 -7.44 -16.91 1.40
N SER A 168 -7.59 -15.63 1.78
CA SER A 168 -8.53 -14.69 1.15
C SER A 168 -8.17 -14.50 -0.33
N HIS A 169 -6.89 -14.26 -0.63
CA HIS A 169 -6.42 -14.12 -2.00
C HIS A 169 -6.73 -15.36 -2.83
N LEU A 170 -6.48 -16.56 -2.30
CA LEU A 170 -6.74 -17.80 -3.03
C LEU A 170 -8.23 -17.96 -3.33
N ALA A 171 -9.10 -17.68 -2.35
CA ALA A 171 -10.55 -17.72 -2.55
C ALA A 171 -10.98 -16.71 -3.63
N TRP A 172 -10.44 -15.49 -3.59
CA TRP A 172 -10.79 -14.44 -4.54
C TRP A 172 -10.30 -14.72 -5.97
N ILE A 173 -9.12 -15.34 -6.09
CA ILE A 173 -8.56 -15.84 -7.35
C ILE A 173 -9.41 -16.97 -7.94
N GLN A 174 -10.05 -17.78 -7.09
CA GLN A 174 -10.97 -18.84 -7.50
C GLN A 174 -12.36 -18.31 -7.87
N THR A 175 -12.71 -17.09 -7.48
CA THR A 175 -13.97 -16.46 -7.88
C THR A 175 -13.89 -15.96 -9.34
N PRO A 176 -14.93 -16.19 -10.15
CA PRO A 176 -15.02 -15.66 -11.52
C PRO A 176 -15.00 -14.14 -11.59
N ARG A 177 -14.36 -13.59 -12.63
CA ARG A 177 -14.40 -12.13 -12.94
C ARG A 177 -15.82 -11.59 -13.10
N SER A 178 -16.77 -12.39 -13.61
CA SER A 178 -18.19 -11.99 -13.75
C SER A 178 -18.88 -11.72 -12.41
N GLU A 179 -18.34 -12.27 -11.31
CA GLU A 179 -18.84 -12.09 -9.95
C GLU A 179 -17.95 -11.12 -9.15
N GLY A 180 -17.02 -10.41 -9.80
CA GLY A 180 -16.07 -9.52 -9.11
C GLY A 180 -14.82 -10.23 -8.56
N GLY A 181 -14.60 -11.49 -8.93
CA GLY A 181 -13.36 -12.23 -8.67
C GLY A 181 -12.23 -11.90 -9.64
N LEU A 182 -11.12 -12.65 -9.55
CA LEU A 182 -9.95 -12.47 -10.42
C LEU A 182 -9.80 -13.58 -11.48
N GLY A 183 -10.46 -14.72 -11.30
CA GLY A 183 -10.32 -15.92 -12.14
C GLY A 183 -11.07 -15.83 -13.46
N ASP A 184 -10.45 -16.30 -14.54
CA ASP A 184 -11.08 -16.34 -15.87
C ASP A 184 -11.86 -17.65 -16.04
N MET A 185 -13.18 -17.53 -16.27
CA MET A 185 -14.11 -18.67 -16.40
C MET A 185 -13.91 -19.50 -17.67
N LYS A 186 -12.95 -19.15 -18.53
CA LYS A 186 -12.79 -19.69 -19.88
C LYS A 186 -12.13 -21.06 -19.96
N VAL A 187 -11.61 -21.61 -18.87
CA VAL A 187 -10.85 -22.88 -18.88
C VAL A 187 -11.61 -23.97 -18.12
N PRO A 188 -12.13 -25.02 -18.80
CA PRO A 188 -12.68 -26.19 -18.12
C PRO A 188 -11.55 -26.91 -17.36
N GLY A 189 -11.70 -27.11 -16.04
CA GLY A 189 -10.69 -27.76 -15.18
C GLY A 189 -9.85 -26.83 -14.28
N TRP A 190 -10.29 -25.58 -14.10
CA TRP A 190 -9.81 -24.52 -13.19
C TRP A 190 -8.37 -24.66 -12.66
N LYS A 191 -7.43 -24.10 -13.43
CA LYS A 191 -6.12 -23.68 -12.91
C LYS A 191 -6.00 -22.18 -13.16
N VAL A 192 -5.81 -21.46 -12.06
CA VAL A 192 -5.71 -20.00 -11.88
C VAL A 192 -5.19 -19.24 -13.11
N SER A 193 -5.91 -18.19 -13.52
CA SER A 193 -5.59 -17.33 -14.68
C SER A 193 -4.82 -16.07 -14.34
N LEU A 194 -4.51 -15.85 -13.05
CA LEU A 194 -3.78 -14.68 -12.60
C LEU A 194 -2.28 -14.88 -12.76
N GLN A 195 -1.65 -14.03 -13.57
CA GLN A 195 -0.25 -14.17 -13.99
C GLN A 195 0.73 -13.47 -13.05
N ILE A 196 0.21 -12.66 -12.11
CA ILE A 196 1.00 -11.90 -11.14
C ILE A 196 0.82 -12.49 -9.74
N PRO A 197 1.89 -12.55 -8.92
CA PRO A 197 1.78 -12.90 -7.51
C PRO A 197 0.90 -11.91 -6.74
N VAL A 198 0.07 -12.44 -5.83
CA VAL A 198 -0.67 -11.64 -4.84
C VAL A 198 -0.09 -11.91 -3.45
N LEU A 199 0.65 -10.94 -2.93
CA LEU A 199 1.35 -10.99 -1.66
C LEU A 199 0.41 -10.62 -0.51
N ALA A 200 0.38 -11.46 0.52
CA ALA A 200 -0.37 -11.22 1.74
C ALA A 200 0.49 -10.48 2.77
N ASP A 201 0.10 -9.25 3.10
CA ASP A 201 0.67 -8.44 4.18
C ASP A 201 -0.24 -8.43 5.41
N PHE A 202 -0.59 -9.62 5.91
CA PHE A 202 -1.55 -9.77 7.01
C PHE A 202 -1.17 -8.98 8.27
N ASN A 203 0.14 -8.87 8.54
CA ASN A 203 0.70 -8.12 9.67
C ASN A 203 0.79 -6.61 9.43
N LYS A 204 0.59 -6.15 8.18
CA LYS A 204 0.61 -4.73 7.76
C LYS A 204 1.99 -4.09 7.83
N ASP A 205 3.03 -4.89 8.01
CA ASP A 205 4.41 -4.44 8.16
C ASP A 205 4.92 -3.87 6.83
N ILE A 206 4.53 -4.48 5.71
CA ILE A 206 4.99 -4.08 4.38
C ILE A 206 4.32 -2.77 3.98
N ALA A 207 3.00 -2.67 4.08
CA ALA A 207 2.23 -1.45 3.78
C ALA A 207 2.67 -0.28 4.67
N ASN A 208 2.96 -0.55 5.96
CA ASN A 208 3.50 0.44 6.87
C ASN A 208 4.92 0.89 6.47
N ALA A 209 5.81 -0.05 6.14
CA ALA A 209 7.18 0.26 5.73
C ALA A 209 7.23 1.09 4.44
N PHE A 210 6.32 0.85 3.50
CA PHE A 210 6.18 1.63 2.27
C PHE A 210 5.41 2.96 2.47
N GLY A 211 4.84 3.20 3.65
CA GLY A 211 4.14 4.43 4.00
C GLY A 211 2.77 4.58 3.32
N VAL A 212 2.08 3.47 3.07
CA VAL A 212 0.76 3.46 2.42
C VAL A 212 -0.34 2.87 3.29
N LEU A 213 -0.01 2.41 4.50
CA LEU A 213 -1.00 1.92 5.46
C LEU A 213 -1.83 3.09 6.01
N ASP A 214 -3.14 2.97 5.94
CA ASP A 214 -4.05 3.75 6.76
C ASP A 214 -4.18 3.10 8.14
N HIS A 215 -3.63 3.78 9.16
CA HIS A 215 -3.64 3.28 10.53
C HIS A 215 -5.02 3.33 11.19
N GLU A 216 -5.97 4.10 10.65
CA GLU A 216 -7.32 4.17 11.20
C GLU A 216 -8.17 2.96 10.78
N THR A 217 -8.08 2.58 9.51
CA THR A 217 -8.88 1.49 8.93
C THR A 217 -8.14 0.15 8.84
N GLY A 218 -6.80 0.18 8.86
CA GLY A 218 -5.96 -1.02 8.75
C GLY A 218 -5.78 -1.54 7.33
N ILE A 219 -6.19 -0.77 6.31
CA ILE A 219 -6.03 -1.09 4.88
C ILE A 219 -4.95 -0.21 4.26
N SER A 220 -4.43 -0.59 3.09
CA SER A 220 -3.51 0.28 2.35
C SER A 220 -4.23 1.21 1.38
N TYR A 221 -3.74 2.44 1.23
CA TYR A 221 -4.04 3.27 0.05
C TYR A 221 -3.55 2.59 -1.24
N ARG A 222 -4.00 3.10 -2.40
CA ARG A 222 -3.63 2.58 -3.73
C ARG A 222 -2.22 3.03 -4.13
N GLY A 223 -1.22 2.53 -3.41
CA GLY A 223 0.19 2.81 -3.65
C GLY A 223 0.79 1.98 -4.79
N LEU A 224 1.61 2.56 -5.64
CA LEU A 224 2.39 1.88 -6.68
C LEU A 224 3.83 2.36 -6.60
N PHE A 225 4.77 1.43 -6.56
CA PHE A 225 6.19 1.69 -6.46
C PHE A 225 6.93 1.01 -7.61
N LEU A 226 7.64 1.81 -8.40
CA LEU A 226 8.58 1.32 -9.40
C LEU A 226 9.96 1.23 -8.76
N ILE A 227 10.47 0.02 -8.64
CA ILE A 227 11.74 -0.33 -8.00
C ILE A 227 12.70 -0.80 -9.09
N ASP A 228 13.91 -0.25 -9.10
CA ASP A 228 14.93 -0.60 -10.09
C ASP A 228 15.71 -1.88 -9.72
N PRO A 229 16.55 -2.42 -10.63
CA PRO A 229 17.36 -3.62 -10.39
C PRO A 229 18.31 -3.52 -9.17
N SER A 230 18.62 -2.30 -8.72
CA SER A 230 19.45 -2.03 -7.54
C SER A 230 18.65 -1.96 -6.23
N GLY A 231 17.34 -2.16 -6.30
CA GLY A 231 16.41 -2.05 -5.17
C GLY A 231 16.09 -0.61 -4.76
N GLU A 232 16.29 0.37 -5.63
CA GLU A 232 15.95 1.77 -5.36
C GLU A 232 14.58 2.11 -5.94
N ILE A 233 13.76 2.83 -5.17
CA ILE A 233 12.49 3.37 -5.65
C ILE A 233 12.79 4.51 -6.62
N ARG A 234 12.24 4.43 -7.83
CA ARG A 234 12.40 5.43 -8.90
C ARG A 234 11.17 6.27 -9.09
N HIS A 235 10.01 5.71 -8.81
CA HIS A 235 8.73 6.39 -8.90
C HIS A 235 7.76 5.80 -7.88
N SER A 236 6.97 6.66 -7.26
CA SER A 236 5.84 6.28 -6.43
C SER A 236 4.61 7.09 -6.80
N LEU A 237 3.47 6.42 -6.76
CA LEU A 237 2.15 7.00 -6.99
C LEU A 237 1.21 6.47 -5.92
N VAL A 238 0.45 7.35 -5.27
CA VAL A 238 -0.54 6.96 -4.27
C VAL A 238 -1.85 7.64 -4.63
N ASN A 239 -2.84 6.83 -5.00
CA ASN A 239 -4.20 7.29 -5.18
C ASN A 239 -5.00 7.11 -3.89
N ASP A 240 -5.97 7.99 -3.70
CA ASP A 240 -7.05 7.74 -2.76
C ASP A 240 -7.89 6.52 -3.20
N LEU A 241 -8.69 5.98 -2.29
CA LEU A 241 -9.34 4.68 -2.43
C LEU A 241 -10.35 4.61 -3.59
N SER A 242 -10.91 5.75 -4.00
CA SER A 242 -11.97 5.84 -5.02
C SER A 242 -11.46 5.86 -6.47
N VAL A 243 -10.16 6.09 -6.69
CA VAL A 243 -9.60 6.31 -8.05
C VAL A 243 -8.58 5.23 -8.40
N GLY A 244 -8.90 4.43 -9.42
CA GLY A 244 -8.00 3.42 -9.97
C GLY A 244 -6.78 4.01 -10.68
N ARG A 245 -5.73 3.20 -10.79
CA ARG A 245 -4.48 3.54 -11.49
C ARG A 245 -4.57 3.26 -12.99
N SER A 246 -3.66 3.86 -13.73
CA SER A 246 -3.47 3.60 -15.16
C SER A 246 -2.30 2.65 -15.38
N VAL A 247 -2.57 1.49 -16.01
CA VAL A 247 -1.53 0.54 -16.44
C VAL A 247 -0.65 1.15 -17.53
N ASP A 248 -1.23 1.94 -18.43
CA ASP A 248 -0.48 2.64 -19.48
C ASP A 248 0.52 3.63 -18.90
N GLU A 249 0.14 4.36 -17.86
CA GLU A 249 1.04 5.32 -17.22
C GLU A 249 2.16 4.61 -16.45
N ALA A 250 1.86 3.50 -15.77
CA ALA A 250 2.88 2.66 -15.14
C ALA A 250 3.87 2.12 -16.17
N PHE A 251 3.38 1.64 -17.32
CA PHE A 251 4.20 1.12 -18.41
C PHE A 251 5.04 2.22 -19.09
N ARG A 252 4.46 3.40 -19.34
CA ARG A 252 5.16 4.57 -19.88
C ARG A 252 6.28 5.02 -18.94
N THR A 253 5.99 5.07 -17.64
CA THR A 253 6.96 5.47 -16.62
C THR A 253 8.12 4.49 -16.54
N LEU A 254 7.85 3.18 -16.55
CA LEU A 254 8.88 2.14 -16.61
C LEU A 254 9.81 2.34 -17.83
N LYS A 255 9.24 2.49 -19.02
CA LYS A 255 10.01 2.70 -20.26
C LYS A 255 10.87 3.95 -20.19
N ALA A 256 10.33 5.05 -19.65
CA ALA A 256 11.07 6.29 -19.49
C ALA A 256 12.30 6.08 -18.61
N PHE A 257 12.18 5.43 -17.44
CA PHE A 257 13.32 5.18 -16.57
C PHE A 257 14.38 4.26 -17.20
N GLN A 258 13.95 3.21 -17.89
CA GLN A 258 14.87 2.32 -18.62
C GLN A 258 15.58 3.06 -19.76
N PHE A 259 14.88 3.97 -20.46
CA PHE A 259 15.48 4.79 -21.50
C PHE A 259 16.55 5.72 -20.93
N VAL A 260 16.25 6.45 -19.84
CA VAL A 260 17.21 7.35 -19.18
C VAL A 260 18.45 6.57 -18.72
N GLU A 261 18.28 5.37 -18.15
CA GLU A 261 19.40 4.54 -17.70
C GLU A 261 20.30 4.10 -18.87
N LYS A 262 19.71 3.74 -20.01
CA LYS A 262 20.44 3.25 -21.18
C LYS A 262 21.12 4.36 -21.99
N HIS A 263 20.48 5.52 -22.12
CA HIS A 263 20.91 6.58 -23.03
C HIS A 263 21.54 7.79 -22.33
N GLY A 264 21.29 7.98 -21.03
CA GLY A 264 21.77 9.16 -20.30
C GLY A 264 21.09 10.48 -20.69
N GLU A 265 20.06 10.42 -21.54
CA GLU A 265 19.20 11.55 -21.88
C GLU A 265 18.01 11.65 -20.91
N VAL A 266 17.31 12.78 -20.87
CA VAL A 266 16.10 12.96 -20.03
C VAL A 266 14.82 12.97 -20.84
N CYS A 267 13.77 12.40 -20.27
CA CYS A 267 12.45 12.30 -20.90
C CYS A 267 11.60 13.53 -20.54
N PRO A 268 11.06 14.28 -21.52
CA PRO A 268 10.17 15.41 -21.28
C PRO A 268 8.77 14.99 -20.79
N ALA A 269 7.92 15.97 -20.49
CA ALA A 269 6.52 15.73 -20.12
C ALA A 269 5.77 14.98 -21.23
N ASN A 270 4.90 14.04 -20.84
CA ASN A 270 4.12 13.19 -21.75
C ASN A 270 4.98 12.41 -22.76
N TRP A 271 6.23 12.08 -22.41
CA TRP A 271 7.14 11.32 -23.26
C TRP A 271 6.63 9.90 -23.51
N SER A 272 6.83 9.44 -24.75
CA SER A 272 6.59 8.10 -25.29
C SER A 272 7.74 7.74 -26.23
N ASP A 273 7.88 6.46 -26.59
CA ASP A 273 9.05 5.93 -27.33
C ASP A 273 9.33 6.64 -28.68
N ASP A 274 8.31 7.27 -29.28
CA ASP A 274 8.34 8.00 -30.54
C ASP A 274 8.70 9.49 -30.41
N LYS A 275 8.73 10.02 -29.18
CA LYS A 275 8.92 11.45 -28.91
C LYS A 275 10.39 11.82 -28.68
N PRO A 276 10.77 13.05 -29.05
CA PRO A 276 12.13 13.53 -28.82
C PRO A 276 12.47 13.60 -27.32
N THR A 277 13.75 13.43 -27.03
CA THR A 277 14.35 13.47 -25.69
C THR A 277 15.32 14.65 -25.58
N ILE A 278 15.73 14.95 -24.35
CA ILE A 278 16.61 16.09 -24.06
C ILE A 278 17.97 15.56 -23.61
N LYS A 279 19.03 15.90 -24.34
CA LYS A 279 20.40 15.69 -23.86
C LYS A 279 20.69 16.64 -22.69
N PRO A 280 21.08 16.13 -21.51
CA PRO A 280 21.33 16.97 -20.35
C PRO A 280 22.56 17.84 -20.59
N GLY A 281 22.34 19.15 -20.69
CA GLY A 281 23.40 20.14 -20.88
C GLY A 281 22.83 21.46 -21.41
N ILE A 282 23.41 22.59 -21.00
CA ILE A 282 22.88 23.93 -21.34
C ILE A 282 22.94 24.19 -22.85
N LYS A 283 23.92 23.63 -23.55
CA LYS A 283 24.09 23.82 -25.00
C LYS A 283 23.30 22.78 -25.79
N GLU A 284 23.35 21.55 -25.33
CA GLU A 284 22.78 20.35 -25.95
C GLU A 284 21.25 20.37 -25.88
N SER A 285 20.67 20.79 -24.75
CA SER A 285 19.21 20.91 -24.59
C SER A 285 18.56 21.90 -25.55
N LYS A 286 19.31 22.88 -26.07
CA LYS A 286 18.78 23.86 -27.05
C LYS A 286 18.38 23.19 -28.37
N GLU A 287 18.97 22.03 -28.70
CA GLU A 287 18.57 21.26 -29.88
C GLU A 287 17.11 20.81 -29.76
N TYR A 288 16.74 20.28 -28.58
CA TYR A 288 15.36 19.89 -28.29
C TYR A 288 14.41 21.09 -28.31
N PHE A 289 14.71 22.15 -27.56
CA PHE A 289 13.81 23.31 -27.47
C PHE A 289 13.57 23.97 -28.82
N LYS A 290 14.61 24.10 -29.67
CA LYS A 290 14.45 24.60 -31.05
C LYS A 290 13.54 23.70 -31.90
N LYS A 291 13.66 22.37 -31.74
CA LYS A 291 12.86 21.40 -32.50
C LYS A 291 11.38 21.43 -32.10
N VAL A 292 11.10 21.63 -30.81
CA VAL A 292 9.72 21.66 -30.28
C VAL A 292 9.06 23.02 -30.51
N ASP A 293 9.76 24.13 -30.30
CA ASP A 293 9.23 25.49 -30.49
C ASP A 293 9.05 25.87 -31.98
N GLY A 294 9.78 25.23 -32.89
CA GLY A 294 9.71 25.49 -34.33
C GLY A 294 8.41 25.06 -35.04
N HIS A 295 7.36 24.71 -34.28
CA HIS A 295 6.01 24.37 -34.78
C HIS A 295 5.02 25.54 -34.67
N THR A 296 5.47 26.77 -34.94
CA THR A 296 4.58 27.92 -35.23
C THR A 296 4.69 28.33 -36.69
#